data_AF-A0AA97FQI1-F1
#
_entry.id   AF-A0AA97FQI1-F1
#
_cell.length_a   1.000
_cell.length_b   1.000
_cell.length_c   1.000
_cell.angle_alpha   90.00
_cell.angle_beta   90.00
_cell.angle_gamma   90.00
#
_symmetry.space_group_name_H-M   'P 1'
#
loop_
_entity.id
_entity.type
_entity.pdbx_description
1 polymer ?
#
loop_
_entity_poly.entity_id
_entity_poly.type
_entity_poly.pdbx_seq_one_letter_code
_entity_poly.pdbx_strand_id
1 'polypeptide(L)'
;MSIDASTDKVWTGRRILIGLSAFFLSVFAANGIMVFYALSTFDGVETDDAYRKGRAYNHVLEADAAQDALGWTTAIEIMSSRSPEGVSLYTTIKVTTADGQAAPLVNPTLTFWRPTVQGMDVEATITAAGDGTYQGTAQLQREGNWIIRLNAETADGRPYVYEERQFIQPGAG
;
A
#
# COMPACT_ATOMS: atom_id res chain seq x y z
N MET A 1 -13.30 38.27 65.98
CA MET A 1 -14.14 37.57 65.00
C MET A 1 -13.21 36.69 64.20
N SER A 2 -13.30 35.38 64.41
CA SER A 2 -12.45 34.34 63.83
C SER A 2 -12.71 34.26 62.33
N ILE A 3 -11.66 34.28 61.50
CA ILE A 3 -11.79 33.90 60.08
C ILE A 3 -10.78 32.79 59.83
N ASP A 4 -11.33 31.60 59.58
CA ASP A 4 -10.63 30.34 59.37
C ASP A 4 -9.63 30.43 58.22
N ALA A 5 -8.39 30.05 58.48
CA ALA A 5 -7.38 29.83 57.47
C ALA A 5 -7.75 28.59 56.66
N SER A 6 -8.37 28.79 55.50
CA SER A 6 -8.55 27.72 54.51
C SER A 6 -7.18 27.41 53.92
N THR A 7 -6.62 26.26 54.26
CA THR A 7 -5.35 25.78 53.69
C THR A 7 -5.55 25.55 52.20
N ASP A 8 -5.18 26.54 51.39
CA ASP A 8 -5.14 26.40 49.94
C ASP A 8 -4.19 25.24 49.61
N LYS A 9 -4.78 24.17 49.07
CA LYS A 9 -4.06 22.99 48.61
C LYS A 9 -3.25 23.39 47.38
N VAL A 10 -2.05 23.93 47.62
CA VAL A 10 -1.10 24.33 46.59
C VAL A 10 -0.88 23.12 45.69
N TRP A 11 -1.35 23.21 44.44
CA TRP A 11 -1.13 22.17 43.44
C TRP A 11 0.36 22.10 43.15
N THR A 12 0.99 21.18 43.88
CA THR A 12 2.44 21.03 43.99
C THR A 12 3.02 20.81 42.60
N GLY A 13 4.14 21.46 42.27
CA GLY A 13 4.79 21.34 40.96
C GLY A 13 5.01 19.88 40.52
N ARG A 14 5.07 18.92 41.46
CA ARG A 14 5.06 17.48 41.21
C ARG A 14 3.81 16.96 40.48
N ARG A 15 2.61 17.47 40.74
CA ARG A 15 1.38 17.10 40.03
C ARG A 15 1.38 17.63 38.60
N ILE A 16 1.86 18.85 38.41
CA ILE A 16 2.04 19.44 37.06
C ILE A 16 3.10 18.65 36.30
N LEU A 17 4.23 18.31 36.94
CA LEU A 17 5.27 17.47 36.36
C LEU A 17 4.73 16.09 35.93
N ILE A 18 3.94 15.42 36.79
CA ILE A 18 3.32 14.13 36.46
C ILE A 18 2.35 14.28 35.28
N GLY A 19 1.51 15.31 35.28
CA GLY A 19 0.56 15.56 34.19
C GLY A 19 1.27 15.85 32.86
N LEU A 20 2.32 16.66 32.90
CA LEU A 20 3.10 17.03 31.72
C LEU A 20 3.87 15.81 31.17
N SER A 21 4.52 15.03 32.04
CA SER A 21 5.17 13.78 31.65
C SER A 21 4.18 12.76 31.07
N ALA A 22 2.99 12.60 31.68
CA ALA A 22 1.97 11.69 31.17
C ALA A 22 1.46 12.09 29.78
N PHE A 23 1.29 13.39 29.54
CA PHE A 23 0.92 13.93 28.23
C PHE A 23 1.98 13.60 27.17
N PHE A 24 3.26 13.90 27.43
CA PHE A 24 4.33 13.60 26.48
C PHE A 24 4.51 12.10 26.24
N LEU A 25 4.34 11.26 27.28
CA LEU A 25 4.41 9.80 27.12
C LEU A 25 3.27 9.27 26.24
N SER A 26 2.06 9.82 26.39
CA SER A 26 0.91 9.44 25.57
C SER A 26 1.12 9.82 24.10
N VAL A 27 1.63 11.01 23.82
CA VAL A 27 1.98 11.43 22.45
C VAL A 27 3.06 10.54 21.87
N PHE A 28 4.10 10.23 22.65
CA PHE A 28 5.18 9.34 22.21
C PHE A 28 4.68 7.93 21.93
N ALA A 29 3.80 7.38 22.76
CA ALA A 29 3.20 6.06 22.56
C ALA A 29 2.29 6.04 21.32
N ALA A 30 1.44 7.05 21.14
CA ALA A 30 0.60 7.17 19.95
C ALA A 30 1.45 7.28 18.68
N ASN A 31 2.49 8.12 18.68
CA ASN A 31 3.43 8.24 17.58
C ASN A 31 4.19 6.94 17.32
N GLY A 32 4.63 6.24 18.36
CA GLY A 32 5.30 4.95 18.26
C GLY A 32 4.38 3.86 17.69
N ILE A 33 3.11 3.84 18.07
CA ILE A 33 2.09 2.93 17.49
C ILE A 33 1.87 3.27 16.02
N MET A 34 1.71 4.56 15.68
CA MET A 34 1.58 5.00 14.29
C MET A 34 2.82 4.64 13.46
N VAL A 35 4.04 4.82 14.01
CA VAL A 35 5.30 4.43 13.37
C VAL A 35 5.42 2.91 13.27
N PHE A 36 5.01 2.14 14.28
CA PHE A 36 5.03 0.69 14.23
C PHE A 36 4.06 0.16 13.17
N TYR A 37 2.85 0.70 13.09
CA TYR A 37 1.93 0.38 12.01
C TYR A 37 2.49 0.83 10.67
N ALA A 38 3.03 2.04 10.56
CA ALA A 38 3.62 2.54 9.32
C ALA A 38 4.79 1.66 8.85
N LEU A 39 5.72 1.31 9.73
CA LEU A 39 6.88 0.46 9.40
C LEU A 39 6.51 -1.02 9.21
N SER A 40 5.41 -1.50 9.80
CA SER A 40 4.93 -2.87 9.56
C SER A 40 4.00 -2.98 8.35
N THR A 41 3.45 -1.86 7.84
CA THR A 41 2.64 -1.82 6.61
C THR A 41 3.34 -1.18 5.41
N PHE A 42 4.49 -0.54 5.61
CA PHE A 42 5.40 -0.04 4.58
C PHE A 42 6.79 -0.61 4.80
N ASP A 43 7.09 -1.71 4.10
CA ASP A 43 8.47 -2.02 3.72
C ASP A 43 8.61 -1.57 2.26
N GLY A 44 8.90 -0.29 2.08
CA GLY A 44 8.92 0.38 0.79
C GLY A 44 9.58 1.75 0.94
N VAL A 45 10.79 1.75 1.52
CA VAL A 45 11.64 2.93 1.59
C VAL A 45 12.31 3.14 0.23
N GLU A 46 12.40 4.43 -0.12
CA GLU A 46 13.16 5.08 -1.21
C GLU A 46 12.42 5.33 -2.53
N THR A 47 12.38 6.54 -3.10
CA THR A 47 12.97 7.84 -2.76
C THR A 47 12.30 8.88 -3.68
N ASP A 48 12.04 10.08 -3.17
CA ASP A 48 12.04 11.44 -3.77
C ASP A 48 11.75 11.76 -5.27
N ASP A 49 11.42 10.83 -6.17
CA ASP A 49 11.30 11.13 -7.62
C ASP A 49 9.87 10.98 -8.18
N ALA A 50 8.85 10.96 -7.31
CA ALA A 50 7.44 10.99 -7.71
C ALA A 50 7.05 12.25 -8.53
N TYR A 51 7.91 13.28 -8.57
CA TYR A 51 7.62 14.55 -9.24
C TYR A 51 8.07 14.64 -10.71
N ARG A 52 8.88 13.69 -11.23
CA ARG A 52 9.54 13.84 -12.55
C ARG A 52 8.96 13.02 -13.70
N LYS A 53 8.03 12.10 -13.46
CA LYS A 53 7.51 11.16 -14.50
C LYS A 53 6.24 11.61 -15.24
N GLY A 54 5.77 12.84 -15.07
CA GLY A 54 4.62 13.37 -15.83
C GLY A 54 4.92 13.82 -17.27
N ARG A 55 6.18 13.75 -17.72
CA ARG A 55 6.65 14.40 -18.97
C ARG A 55 7.38 13.44 -19.92
N ALA A 56 6.87 12.22 -20.12
CA ALA A 56 7.39 11.35 -21.18
C ALA A 56 6.36 10.32 -21.68
N TYR A 57 5.13 10.76 -21.97
CA TYR A 57 4.12 9.91 -22.62
C TYR A 57 4.59 9.38 -24.01
N ASN A 58 5.60 10.02 -24.61
CA ASN A 58 6.23 9.56 -25.86
C ASN A 58 7.24 8.41 -25.67
N HIS A 59 7.71 8.13 -24.44
CA HIS A 59 8.61 7.00 -24.14
C HIS A 59 7.85 5.68 -23.91
N VAL A 60 6.52 5.75 -23.77
CA VAL A 60 5.65 4.59 -23.51
C VAL A 60 5.70 3.58 -24.67
N LEU A 61 5.78 4.05 -25.93
CA LEU A 61 5.78 3.17 -27.10
C LEU A 61 7.10 2.39 -27.30
N GLU A 62 8.25 2.95 -26.90
CA GLU A 62 9.53 2.19 -26.90
C GLU A 62 9.66 1.31 -25.65
N ALA A 63 9.07 1.72 -24.53
CA ALA A 63 9.04 0.92 -23.30
C ALA A 63 8.16 -0.33 -23.44
N ASP A 64 7.01 -0.23 -24.12
CA ASP A 64 6.13 -1.38 -24.40
C ASP A 64 6.86 -2.47 -25.20
N ALA A 65 7.64 -2.09 -26.22
CA ALA A 65 8.44 -3.04 -27.01
C ALA A 65 9.60 -3.66 -26.20
N ALA A 66 10.20 -2.89 -25.29
CA ALA A 66 11.26 -3.38 -24.40
C ALA A 66 10.70 -4.35 -23.34
N GLN A 67 9.44 -4.19 -22.94
CA GLN A 67 8.76 -5.07 -22.01
C GLN A 67 8.39 -6.41 -22.64
N ASP A 68 7.87 -6.41 -23.87
CA ASP A 68 7.60 -7.64 -24.64
C ASP A 68 8.88 -8.46 -24.88
N ALA A 69 10.03 -7.79 -25.00
CA ALA A 69 11.34 -8.42 -25.18
C ALA A 69 11.90 -9.10 -23.92
N LEU A 70 11.33 -8.86 -22.73
CA LEU A 70 11.79 -9.49 -21.48
C LEU A 70 11.45 -10.98 -21.40
N GLY A 71 10.34 -11.41 -22.02
CA GLY A 71 9.82 -12.77 -21.89
C GLY A 71 9.41 -13.14 -20.45
N TRP A 72 9.23 -12.14 -19.57
CA TRP A 72 8.83 -12.37 -18.18
C TRP A 72 7.35 -12.77 -18.09
N THR A 73 7.03 -13.63 -17.14
CA THR A 73 5.66 -14.07 -16.86
C THR A 73 5.19 -13.49 -15.54
N THR A 74 4.01 -12.88 -15.53
CA THR A 74 3.30 -12.47 -14.31
C THR A 74 2.05 -13.31 -14.16
N ALA A 75 1.90 -13.95 -13.01
CA ALA A 75 0.70 -14.67 -12.61
C ALA A 75 0.07 -13.94 -11.42
N ILE A 76 -1.23 -13.66 -11.52
CA ILE A 76 -2.02 -13.02 -10.47
C ILE A 76 -3.14 -13.98 -10.05
N GLU A 77 -3.11 -14.41 -8.80
CA GLU A 77 -4.16 -15.20 -8.16
C GLU A 77 -4.97 -14.30 -7.24
N ILE A 78 -6.30 -14.33 -7.37
CA ILE A 78 -7.20 -13.48 -6.59
C ILE A 78 -8.21 -14.36 -5.86
N MET A 79 -8.20 -14.23 -4.54
CA MET A 79 -9.27 -14.72 -3.68
C MET A 79 -10.16 -13.53 -3.33
N SER A 80 -11.47 -13.74 -3.38
CA SER A 80 -12.42 -12.66 -3.06
C SER A 80 -13.53 -13.14 -2.14
N SER A 81 -13.97 -12.25 -1.24
CA SER A 81 -15.05 -12.50 -0.30
C SER A 81 -15.98 -11.31 -0.22
N ARG A 82 -17.22 -11.57 0.20
CA ARG A 82 -18.21 -10.52 0.40
C ARG A 82 -17.91 -9.80 1.72
N SER A 83 -17.87 -8.47 1.68
CA SER A 83 -17.75 -7.63 2.86
C SER A 83 -18.85 -6.56 2.91
N PRO A 84 -19.11 -5.93 4.08
CA PRO A 84 -20.11 -4.85 4.18
C PRO A 84 -19.83 -3.67 3.24
N GLU A 85 -18.57 -3.48 2.86
CA GLU A 85 -18.08 -2.38 2.01
C GLU A 85 -17.95 -2.78 0.53
N GLY A 86 -18.39 -3.98 0.16
CA GLY A 86 -18.37 -4.49 -1.22
C GLY A 86 -17.68 -5.85 -1.33
N VAL A 87 -16.55 -5.89 -2.03
CA VAL A 87 -15.77 -7.11 -2.27
C VAL A 87 -14.36 -6.93 -1.73
N SER A 88 -13.99 -7.72 -0.71
CA SER A 88 -12.62 -7.78 -0.22
C SER A 88 -11.81 -8.75 -1.06
N LEU A 89 -10.60 -8.35 -1.44
CA LEU A 89 -9.68 -9.15 -2.23
C LEU A 89 -8.43 -9.48 -1.44
N TYR A 90 -7.93 -10.69 -1.65
CA TYR A 90 -6.60 -11.11 -1.30
C TYR A 90 -5.91 -11.59 -2.59
N THR A 91 -4.78 -10.98 -2.93
CA THR A 91 -4.07 -11.20 -4.18
C THR A 91 -2.70 -11.79 -3.91
N THR A 92 -2.32 -12.82 -4.66
CA THR A 92 -0.95 -13.33 -4.73
C THR A 92 -0.43 -13.10 -6.15
N ILE A 93 0.68 -12.39 -6.27
CA ILE A 93 1.33 -12.10 -7.55
C ILE A 93 2.66 -12.84 -7.57
N LYS A 94 2.96 -13.52 -8.67
CA LYS A 94 4.26 -14.13 -8.91
C LYS A 94 4.82 -13.65 -10.23
N VAL A 95 6.04 -13.13 -10.20
CA VAL A 95 6.75 -12.61 -11.38
C VAL A 95 8.00 -13.45 -11.60
N THR A 96 8.15 -13.99 -12.80
CA THR A 96 9.27 -14.83 -13.18
C THR A 96 9.91 -14.36 -14.48
N THR A 97 11.23 -14.51 -14.58
CA THR A 97 11.98 -14.30 -15.81
C THR A 97 11.62 -15.33 -16.88
N ALA A 98 12.08 -15.11 -18.12
CA ALA A 98 11.90 -16.07 -19.22
C ALA A 98 12.47 -17.48 -18.92
N ASP A 99 13.52 -17.56 -18.10
CA ASP A 99 14.14 -18.82 -17.67
C ASP A 99 13.44 -19.45 -16.46
N GLY A 100 12.31 -18.88 -16.01
CA GLY A 100 11.53 -19.37 -14.87
C GLY A 100 12.11 -19.01 -13.49
N GLN A 101 13.18 -18.22 -13.43
CA GLN A 101 13.73 -17.71 -12.17
C GLN A 101 12.87 -16.59 -11.60
N ALA A 102 12.91 -16.42 -10.27
CA ALA A 102 12.28 -15.29 -9.60
C ALA A 102 12.74 -13.94 -10.18
N ALA A 103 11.78 -13.06 -10.46
CA ALA A 103 12.04 -11.72 -10.98
C ALA A 103 11.53 -10.66 -9.98
N PRO A 104 12.34 -10.28 -8.98
CA PRO A 104 11.96 -9.23 -8.04
C PRO A 104 11.84 -7.88 -8.75
N LEU A 105 10.72 -7.23 -8.48
CA LEU A 105 10.37 -5.88 -8.88
C LEU A 105 10.69 -4.87 -7.76
N VAL A 106 11.05 -3.66 -8.19
CA VAL A 106 11.29 -2.47 -7.38
C VAL A 106 10.06 -1.57 -7.44
N ASN A 107 9.63 -1.04 -6.30
CA ASN A 107 8.47 -0.15 -6.16
C ASN A 107 7.19 -0.65 -6.87
N PRO A 108 6.74 -1.89 -6.61
CA PRO A 108 5.55 -2.41 -7.27
C PRO A 108 4.28 -1.74 -6.71
N THR A 109 3.36 -1.41 -7.61
CA THR A 109 2.03 -0.86 -7.33
C THR A 109 1.00 -1.70 -8.07
N LEU A 110 -0.01 -2.19 -7.35
CA LEU A 110 -1.14 -2.91 -7.93
C LEU A 110 -2.38 -2.02 -7.94
N THR A 111 -3.01 -1.86 -9.09
CA THR A 111 -4.19 -1.02 -9.26
C THR A 111 -5.31 -1.80 -9.93
N PHE A 112 -6.50 -1.74 -9.34
CA PHE A 112 -7.75 -2.21 -9.93
C PHE A 112 -8.49 -1.00 -10.50
N TRP A 113 -8.69 -0.96 -11.81
CA TRP A 113 -9.34 0.18 -12.45
C TRP A 113 -10.40 -0.23 -13.47
N ARG A 114 -11.28 0.73 -13.81
CA ARG A 114 -12.34 0.58 -14.80
C ARG A 114 -12.27 1.71 -15.83
N PRO A 115 -12.12 1.41 -17.13
CA PRO A 115 -11.91 2.43 -18.16
C PRO A 115 -13.10 3.37 -18.39
N THR A 116 -14.30 2.98 -17.93
CA THR A 116 -15.53 3.73 -18.16
C THR A 116 -15.87 4.74 -17.06
N VAL A 117 -15.08 4.81 -15.98
CA VAL A 117 -15.32 5.75 -14.87
C VAL A 117 -13.99 6.35 -14.40
N GLN A 118 -13.74 7.61 -14.75
CA GLN A 118 -12.60 8.37 -14.21
C GLN A 118 -12.70 8.43 -12.67
N GLY A 119 -11.59 8.14 -11.98
CA GLY A 119 -11.47 8.38 -10.53
C GLY A 119 -11.95 7.25 -9.62
N MET A 120 -12.13 6.02 -10.12
CA MET A 120 -12.40 4.83 -9.29
C MET A 120 -11.27 3.79 -9.37
N ASP A 121 -10.04 4.28 -9.47
CA ASP A 121 -8.86 3.43 -9.39
C ASP A 121 -8.69 3.04 -7.92
N VAL A 122 -8.75 1.74 -7.64
CA VAL A 122 -8.50 1.19 -6.31
C VAL A 122 -7.08 0.67 -6.29
N GLU A 123 -6.20 1.38 -5.59
CA GLU A 123 -4.86 0.90 -5.32
C GLU A 123 -4.91 -0.18 -4.24
N ALA A 124 -4.26 -1.30 -4.50
CA ALA A 124 -4.11 -2.39 -3.54
C ALA A 124 -2.89 -2.13 -2.67
N THR A 125 -2.99 -2.44 -1.39
CA THR A 125 -1.81 -2.52 -0.54
C THR A 125 -1.13 -3.85 -0.84
N ILE A 126 0.09 -3.81 -1.37
CA ILE A 126 0.89 -5.01 -1.64
C ILE A 126 2.20 -4.99 -0.85
N THR A 127 2.68 -6.18 -0.51
CA THR A 127 3.94 -6.38 0.23
C THR A 127 4.71 -7.52 -0.42
N ALA A 128 6.03 -7.38 -0.49
CA ALA A 128 6.89 -8.44 -0.99
C ALA A 128 6.86 -9.65 -0.03
N ALA A 129 6.58 -10.83 -0.57
CA ALA A 129 6.64 -12.11 0.13
C ALA A 129 7.96 -12.88 -0.14
N GLY A 130 8.85 -12.28 -0.95
CA GLY A 130 10.14 -12.86 -1.35
C GLY A 130 10.12 -13.48 -2.74
N ASP A 131 11.30 -13.62 -3.36
CA ASP A 131 11.51 -14.35 -4.63
C ASP A 131 10.53 -13.97 -5.76
N GLY A 132 10.30 -12.67 -5.98
CA GLY A 132 9.38 -12.19 -7.02
C GLY A 132 7.91 -12.46 -6.73
N THR A 133 7.58 -12.81 -5.48
CA THR A 133 6.21 -13.02 -5.00
C THR A 133 5.75 -11.82 -4.18
N TYR A 134 4.51 -11.38 -4.40
CA TYR A 134 3.87 -10.27 -3.69
C TYR A 134 2.50 -10.70 -3.21
N GLN A 135 2.12 -10.24 -2.04
CA GLN A 135 0.80 -10.46 -1.47
C GLN A 135 0.13 -9.12 -1.20
N GLY A 136 -1.18 -9.02 -1.44
CA GLY A 136 -1.87 -7.77 -1.23
C GLY A 136 -3.35 -7.90 -0.95
N THR A 137 -3.90 -6.80 -0.45
CA THR A 137 -5.33 -6.67 -0.19
C THR A 137 -5.90 -5.43 -0.86
N ALA A 138 -7.14 -5.54 -1.31
CA ALA A 138 -7.89 -4.44 -1.90
C ALA A 138 -9.37 -4.55 -1.51
N GLN A 139 -10.05 -3.41 -1.48
CA GLN A 139 -11.48 -3.33 -1.24
C GLN A 139 -12.15 -2.70 -2.46
N LEU A 140 -12.89 -3.51 -3.21
CA LEU A 140 -13.64 -3.04 -4.37
C LEU A 140 -15.06 -2.67 -3.96
N GLN A 141 -15.59 -1.61 -4.58
CA GLN A 141 -16.95 -1.16 -4.30
C GLN A 141 -17.99 -2.13 -4.87
N ARG A 142 -17.65 -2.82 -5.97
CA ARG A 142 -18.58 -3.71 -6.69
C ARG A 142 -17.85 -4.86 -7.40
N GLU A 143 -18.54 -5.99 -7.50
CA GLU A 143 -18.19 -7.09 -8.40
C GLU A 143 -18.27 -6.68 -9.88
N GLY A 144 -17.68 -7.49 -10.76
CA GLY A 144 -17.73 -7.33 -12.21
C GLY A 144 -16.35 -7.32 -12.87
N ASN A 145 -16.28 -6.75 -14.07
CA ASN A 145 -15.03 -6.66 -14.82
C ASN A 145 -14.13 -5.56 -14.25
N TRP A 146 -12.87 -5.92 -14.01
CA TRP A 146 -11.82 -5.02 -13.58
C TRP A 146 -10.57 -5.24 -14.43
N ILE A 147 -9.82 -4.16 -14.67
CA ILE A 147 -8.47 -4.26 -15.21
C ILE A 147 -7.53 -4.18 -14.01
N ILE A 148 -6.64 -5.15 -13.93
CA ILE A 148 -5.60 -5.24 -12.92
C ILE A 148 -4.33 -4.78 -13.59
N ARG A 149 -3.70 -3.75 -13.04
CA ARG A 149 -2.45 -3.20 -13.53
C ARG A 149 -1.40 -3.32 -12.43
N LEU A 150 -0.30 -3.97 -12.74
CA LEU A 150 0.91 -3.99 -11.92
C LEU A 150 1.94 -3.06 -12.58
N ASN A 151 2.22 -1.93 -11.94
CA ASN A 151 3.31 -1.04 -12.33
C ASN A 151 4.50 -1.29 -11.41
N ALA A 152 5.70 -1.36 -11.95
CA ALA A 152 6.91 -1.46 -11.15
C ALA A 152 8.14 -1.05 -11.97
N GLU A 153 9.30 -1.20 -11.38
CA GLU A 153 10.59 -1.18 -12.05
C GLU A 153 11.29 -2.53 -11.91
N THR A 154 12.04 -2.95 -12.91
CA THR A 154 12.94 -4.09 -12.81
C THR A 154 14.16 -3.74 -11.96
N ALA A 155 14.92 -4.73 -11.51
CA ALA A 155 16.15 -4.50 -10.73
C ALA A 155 17.20 -3.64 -11.47
N ASP A 156 17.17 -3.60 -12.80
CA ASP A 156 18.03 -2.75 -13.64
C ASP A 156 17.39 -1.39 -14.00
N GLY A 157 16.29 -1.02 -13.35
CA GLY A 157 15.67 0.30 -13.45
C GLY A 157 14.80 0.52 -14.69
N ARG A 158 14.42 -0.56 -15.41
CA ARG A 158 13.49 -0.46 -16.54
C ARG A 158 12.05 -0.46 -16.03
N PRO A 159 11.14 0.33 -16.64
CA PRO A 159 9.73 0.25 -16.31
C PRO A 159 9.16 -1.14 -16.64
N TYR A 160 8.27 -1.62 -15.78
CA TYR A 160 7.53 -2.87 -15.96
C TYR A 160 6.04 -2.61 -15.72
N VAL A 161 5.19 -2.87 -16.71
CA VAL A 161 3.73 -2.63 -16.63
C VAL A 161 2.96 -3.86 -17.10
N TYR A 162 2.46 -4.67 -16.18
CA TYR A 162 1.61 -5.82 -16.54
C TYR A 162 0.13 -5.46 -16.40
N GLU A 163 -0.67 -5.82 -17.39
CA GLU A 163 -2.12 -5.61 -17.36
C GLU A 163 -2.89 -6.86 -17.75
N GLU A 164 -3.92 -7.18 -16.98
CA GLU A 164 -4.89 -8.21 -17.33
C GLU A 164 -6.31 -7.81 -16.95
N ARG A 165 -7.28 -8.36 -17.68
CA ARG A 165 -8.70 -8.19 -17.36
C ARG A 165 -9.19 -9.42 -16.61
N GLN A 166 -9.78 -9.20 -15.44
CA GLN A 166 -10.40 -10.25 -14.64
C GLN A 166 -11.84 -9.91 -14.29
N PHE A 167 -12.68 -10.94 -14.25
CA PHE A 167 -14.03 -10.84 -13.70
C PHE A 167 -13.98 -11.25 -12.24
N ILE A 168 -14.27 -10.29 -11.35
CA ILE A 168 -14.20 -10.49 -9.90
C ILE A 168 -15.62 -10.66 -9.37
N GLN A 169 -15.87 -11.80 -8.73
CA GLN A 169 -17.12 -12.10 -8.04
C GLN A 169 -16.80 -12.67 -6.66
N PRO A 170 -17.47 -12.22 -5.58
CA PRO A 170 -17.27 -12.78 -4.25
C PRO A 170 -17.47 -14.30 -4.27
N GLY A 171 -16.57 -15.04 -3.62
CA GLY A 171 -16.78 -16.46 -3.38
C GLY A 171 -18.12 -16.70 -2.69
N ALA A 172 -18.82 -17.77 -3.09
CA ALA A 172 -19.97 -18.25 -2.34
C ALA A 172 -19.48 -18.65 -0.95
N GLY A 173 -19.95 -17.94 0.07
CA GLY A 173 -19.71 -18.30 1.47
C GLY A 173 -20.35 -19.63 1.87
#